data_AF-A0A563ELH7-F1
#
_entry.id   AF-A0A563ELH7-F1
#
_cell.length_a   1.000
_cell.length_b   1.000
_cell.length_c   1.000
_cell.angle_alpha   90.00
_cell.angle_beta   90.00
_cell.angle_gamma   90.00
#
_symmetry.space_group_name_H-M   'P 1'
#
loop_
_entity.id
_entity.type
_entity.pdbx_description
1 polymer ?
#
loop_
_entity_poly.entity_id
_entity_poly.type
_entity_poly.pdbx_seq_one_letter_code
_entity_poly.pdbx_strand_id
1 'polypeptide(L)'
;MANSGSVWVVGAFVAGALSTRLAPLLGLLTQVFAVVGYYAYAELVRDGMGDWHAPGVWLGLAFVAGPIFGLAGTWWRRGAGRRPILGAGMLGGVFGMDGLWHLTVLHYVDTGIAFCVAAVVVTLALGRTWRERLLGLLVAAMLAPLAVTAFSIIAAITGL
;
A
#
# COMPACT_ATOMS: atom_id res chain seq x y z
N MET A 1 2.37 2.80 -13.27
CA MET A 1 1.47 2.54 -12.12
C MET A 1 1.50 1.09 -11.65
N ALA A 2 1.47 0.08 -12.53
CA ALA A 2 1.31 -1.31 -12.11
C ALA A 2 2.43 -1.85 -11.16
N ASN A 3 3.67 -1.37 -11.31
CA ASN A 3 4.75 -1.66 -10.38
C ASN A 3 4.84 -0.59 -9.29
N SER A 4 3.95 -0.65 -8.30
CA SER A 4 4.00 0.25 -7.14
C SER A 4 3.49 -0.47 -5.89
N GLY A 5 4.12 -0.16 -4.75
CA GLY A 5 3.77 -0.76 -3.47
C GLY A 5 2.32 -0.50 -3.09
N SER A 6 1.78 0.70 -3.35
CA SER A 6 0.37 1.02 -3.03
C SER A 6 -0.62 0.17 -3.82
N VAL A 7 -0.31 -0.16 -5.09
CA VAL A 7 -1.15 -1.05 -5.91
C VAL A 7 -1.09 -2.48 -5.38
N TRP A 8 0.08 -2.96 -4.97
CA TRP A 8 0.24 -4.33 -4.50
C TRP A 8 -0.50 -4.57 -3.19
N VAL A 9 -0.47 -3.62 -2.25
CA VAL A 9 -1.13 -3.77 -0.94
C VAL A 9 -2.66 -3.76 -1.03
N VAL A 10 -3.26 -3.36 -2.15
CA VAL A 10 -4.70 -3.53 -2.40
C VAL A 10 -5.09 -5.00 -2.30
N GLY A 11 -4.27 -5.91 -2.84
CA GLY A 11 -4.53 -7.35 -2.76
C GLY A 11 -4.57 -7.83 -1.31
N ALA A 12 -3.60 -7.40 -0.49
CA ALA A 12 -3.57 -7.74 0.94
C ALA A 12 -4.78 -7.16 1.68
N PHE A 13 -5.16 -5.92 1.39
CA PHE A 13 -6.33 -5.27 1.96
C PHE A 13 -7.63 -6.02 1.61
N VAL A 14 -7.83 -6.40 0.36
CA VAL A 14 -9.01 -7.17 -0.07
C VAL A 14 -9.03 -8.54 0.59
N ALA A 15 -7.91 -9.26 0.61
CA ALA A 15 -7.81 -10.57 1.25
C ALA A 15 -8.19 -10.50 2.75
N GLY A 16 -7.73 -9.45 3.43
CA GLY A 16 -8.12 -9.17 4.80
C GLY A 16 -9.58 -8.75 4.97
N ALA A 17 -10.13 -7.96 4.06
CA ALA A 17 -11.55 -7.62 4.07
C ALA A 17 -12.45 -8.86 3.96
N LEU A 18 -11.98 -9.92 3.28
CA LEU A 18 -12.68 -11.19 3.12
C LEU A 18 -12.53 -12.13 4.32
N SER A 19 -11.51 -11.99 5.17
CA SER A 19 -11.26 -12.90 6.32
C SER A 19 -10.87 -12.16 7.60
N THR A 20 -11.51 -12.47 8.73
CA THR A 20 -11.13 -11.91 10.05
C THR A 20 -9.96 -12.65 10.68
N ARG A 21 -10.08 -13.98 10.81
CA ARG A 21 -9.13 -14.81 11.55
C ARG A 21 -7.77 -14.93 10.86
N LEU A 22 -7.78 -14.97 9.53
CA LEU A 22 -6.58 -15.19 8.73
C LEU A 22 -6.10 -13.92 8.03
N ALA A 23 -6.68 -12.75 8.32
CA ALA A 23 -6.35 -11.49 7.64
C ALA A 23 -4.84 -11.21 7.55
N PRO A 24 -4.06 -11.29 8.65
CA PRO A 24 -2.62 -11.05 8.59
C PRO A 24 -1.90 -12.03 7.65
N LEU A 25 -2.27 -13.31 7.73
CA LEU A 25 -1.67 -14.38 6.94
C LEU A 25 -2.04 -14.25 5.46
N LEU A 26 -3.30 -14.01 5.13
CA LEU A 26 -3.72 -13.84 3.74
C LEU A 26 -3.13 -12.56 3.14
N GLY A 27 -3.00 -11.49 3.93
CA GLY A 27 -2.30 -10.28 3.54
C GLY A 27 -0.82 -10.55 3.23
N LEU A 28 -0.14 -11.28 4.12
CA LEU A 28 1.25 -11.72 3.92
C LEU A 28 1.40 -12.54 2.64
N LEU A 29 0.60 -13.60 2.49
CA LEU A 29 0.68 -14.47 1.31
C LEU A 29 0.44 -13.68 0.03
N THR A 30 -0.53 -12.77 0.02
CA THR A 30 -0.80 -11.93 -1.16
C THR A 30 0.40 -11.07 -1.54
N GLN A 31 1.08 -10.45 -0.56
CA GLN A 31 2.28 -9.65 -0.86
C GLN A 31 3.47 -10.51 -1.28
N VAL A 32 3.71 -11.63 -0.61
CA VAL A 32 4.80 -12.55 -0.97
C VAL A 32 4.60 -13.06 -2.40
N PHE A 33 3.41 -13.52 -2.76
CA PHE A 33 3.12 -13.97 -4.12
C PHE A 33 3.16 -12.84 -5.15
N ALA A 34 2.80 -11.60 -4.78
CA ALA A 34 2.95 -10.45 -5.68
C ALA A 34 4.42 -10.17 -6.00
N VAL A 35 5.29 -10.13 -4.98
CA VAL A 35 6.74 -9.93 -5.14
C VAL A 35 7.34 -11.07 -5.95
N VAL A 36 7.12 -12.32 -5.51
CA VAL A 36 7.68 -13.51 -6.17
C VAL A 36 7.17 -13.62 -7.60
N GLY A 37 5.88 -13.38 -7.85
CA GLY A 37 5.30 -13.41 -9.18
C GLY A 37 5.87 -12.32 -10.10
N TYR A 38 6.03 -11.10 -9.60
CA TYR A 38 6.62 -10.00 -10.36
C TYR A 38 8.07 -10.30 -10.75
N TYR A 39 8.89 -10.74 -9.80
CA TYR A 39 10.31 -11.02 -10.07
C TYR A 39 10.53 -12.31 -10.85
N ALA A 40 9.69 -13.33 -10.68
CA ALA A 40 9.69 -14.51 -11.55
C ALA A 40 9.33 -14.14 -13.00
N TYR A 41 8.34 -13.26 -13.18
CA TYR A 41 8.01 -12.72 -14.50
C TYR A 41 9.17 -11.89 -15.07
N ALA A 42 9.82 -11.05 -14.26
CA ALA A 42 10.97 -10.27 -14.70
C ALA A 42 12.12 -11.18 -15.17
N GLU A 43 12.44 -12.21 -14.38
CA GLU A 43 13.51 -13.17 -14.67
C GLU A 43 13.23 -14.00 -15.92
N LEU A 44 12.03 -14.56 -16.03
CA LEU A 44 11.69 -15.50 -17.09
C LEU A 44 11.24 -14.84 -18.40
N VAL A 45 10.82 -13.57 -18.36
CA VAL A 45 10.15 -12.90 -19.49
C VAL A 45 10.76 -11.54 -19.87
N ARG A 46 11.46 -10.84 -18.96
CA ARG A 46 12.02 -9.49 -19.22
C ARG A 46 13.55 -9.43 -19.12
N ASP A 47 14.23 -10.39 -19.72
CA ASP A 47 15.70 -10.44 -19.83
C ASP A 47 16.45 -10.46 -18.49
N GLY A 48 15.80 -10.94 -17.42
CA GLY A 48 16.40 -11.07 -16.09
C GLY A 48 15.94 -9.99 -15.11
N MET A 49 15.86 -10.34 -13.82
CA MET A 49 15.58 -9.37 -12.76
C MET A 49 16.81 -8.57 -12.31
N GLY A 50 17.98 -8.85 -12.89
CA GLY A 50 19.26 -8.27 -12.49
C GLY A 50 19.87 -9.04 -11.32
N ASP A 51 19.80 -8.47 -10.12
CA ASP A 51 20.33 -9.09 -8.90
C ASP A 51 19.22 -9.48 -7.89
N TRP A 52 19.63 -10.17 -6.83
CA TRP A 52 18.73 -10.60 -5.76
C TRP A 52 18.48 -9.53 -4.70
N HIS A 53 19.16 -8.39 -4.76
CA HIS A 53 19.10 -7.37 -3.73
C HIS A 53 17.72 -6.69 -3.72
N ALA A 54 17.27 -6.15 -4.85
CA ALA A 54 15.94 -5.53 -4.94
C ALA A 54 14.80 -6.52 -4.61
N PRO A 55 14.73 -7.75 -5.17
CA PRO A 55 13.77 -8.76 -4.76
C PRO A 55 13.78 -9.02 -3.25
N GLY A 56 14.96 -9.11 -2.63
CA GLY A 56 15.12 -9.34 -1.20
C GLY A 56 14.54 -8.22 -0.34
N VAL A 57 14.80 -6.96 -0.70
CA VAL A 57 14.25 -5.80 0.02
C VAL A 57 12.73 -5.75 -0.12
N TRP A 58 12.20 -5.91 -1.33
CA TRP A 58 10.76 -5.92 -1.58
C TRP A 58 10.05 -7.08 -0.87
N LEU A 59 10.69 -8.25 -0.80
CA LEU A 59 10.16 -9.38 -0.04
C LEU A 59 10.13 -9.06 1.47
N GLY A 60 11.19 -8.45 2.01
CA GLY A 60 11.20 -7.97 3.39
C GLY A 60 10.07 -6.98 3.69
N LEU A 61 9.83 -6.03 2.79
CA LEU A 61 8.70 -5.11 2.87
C LEU A 61 7.35 -5.83 2.79
N ALA A 62 7.21 -6.86 1.95
CA ALA A 62 6.00 -7.67 1.86
C ALA A 62 5.64 -8.37 3.18
N PHE A 63 6.65 -8.84 3.95
CA PHE A 63 6.44 -9.43 5.28
C PHE A 63 5.85 -8.44 6.29
N VAL A 64 6.07 -7.15 6.10
CA VAL A 64 5.56 -6.08 6.97
C VAL A 64 4.23 -5.55 6.44
N ALA A 65 4.20 -5.14 5.17
CA ALA A 65 3.03 -4.52 4.54
C ALA A 65 1.84 -5.49 4.46
N GLY A 66 2.07 -6.76 4.15
CA GLY A 66 1.01 -7.75 3.99
C GLY A 66 0.11 -7.88 5.23
N PRO A 67 0.67 -8.21 6.41
CA PRO A 67 -0.09 -8.25 7.65
C PRO A 67 -0.80 -6.93 8.00
N ILE A 68 -0.12 -5.80 7.83
CA ILE A 68 -0.65 -4.47 8.14
C ILE A 68 -1.89 -4.18 7.29
N PHE A 69 -1.79 -4.34 5.97
CA PHE A 69 -2.90 -4.06 5.07
C PHE A 69 -4.00 -5.13 5.13
N GLY A 70 -3.67 -6.39 5.43
CA GLY A 70 -4.66 -7.42 5.75
C GLY A 70 -5.51 -7.06 6.97
N LEU A 71 -4.88 -6.57 8.05
CA LEU A 71 -5.60 -6.08 9.21
C LEU A 71 -6.43 -4.82 8.89
N ALA A 72 -5.86 -3.88 8.12
CA ALA A 72 -6.57 -2.67 7.69
C ALA A 72 -7.86 -3.02 6.90
N GLY A 73 -7.80 -4.03 6.03
CA GLY A 73 -8.95 -4.56 5.30
C GLY A 73 -10.03 -5.12 6.22
N THR A 74 -9.64 -5.89 7.24
CA THR A 74 -10.58 -6.40 8.26
C THR A 74 -11.23 -5.26 9.04
N TRP A 75 -10.43 -4.29 9.48
CA TRP A 75 -10.89 -3.13 10.23
C TRP A 75 -11.87 -2.30 9.40
N TRP A 76 -11.57 -2.09 8.12
CA TRP A 76 -12.48 -1.45 7.20
C TRP A 76 -13.81 -2.20 7.10
N ARG A 77 -13.78 -3.49 6.77
CA ARG A 77 -14.99 -4.24 6.43
C ARG A 77 -15.87 -4.58 7.62
N ARG A 78 -15.28 -4.93 8.76
CA ARG A 78 -15.98 -5.52 9.92
C ARG A 78 -15.68 -4.82 11.24
N GLY A 79 -14.81 -3.81 11.24
CA GLY A 79 -14.50 -3.05 12.45
C GLY A 79 -15.67 -2.20 12.92
N ALA A 80 -15.69 -1.89 14.21
CA ALA A 80 -16.61 -0.93 14.83
C ALA A 80 -15.85 0.32 15.30
N GLY A 81 -16.60 1.41 15.55
CA GLY A 81 -16.05 2.67 16.03
C GLY A 81 -15.07 3.30 15.04
N ARG A 82 -13.82 3.50 15.47
CA ARG A 82 -12.78 4.17 14.65
C ARG A 82 -12.10 3.24 13.64
N ARG A 83 -12.25 1.91 13.78
CA ARG A 83 -11.53 0.93 12.95
C ARG A 83 -11.83 1.07 11.45
N PRO A 84 -13.08 1.29 11.01
CA PRO A 84 -13.32 1.47 9.58
C PRO A 84 -12.64 2.68 8.97
N ILE A 85 -12.58 3.77 9.73
CA ILE A 85 -11.92 5.03 9.36
C ILE A 85 -10.43 4.80 9.20
N LEU A 86 -9.81 4.11 10.17
CA LEU A 86 -8.39 3.77 10.12
C LEU A 86 -8.07 2.85 8.94
N GLY A 87 -8.89 1.82 8.69
CA GLY A 87 -8.69 0.92 7.55
C GLY A 87 -8.73 1.65 6.21
N ALA A 88 -9.76 2.48 5.99
CA ALA A 88 -9.86 3.29 4.78
C ALA A 88 -8.71 4.31 4.65
N GLY A 89 -8.38 5.00 5.74
CA GLY A 89 -7.31 5.99 5.78
C GLY A 89 -5.91 5.40 5.59
N MET A 90 -5.66 4.17 6.03
CA MET A 90 -4.38 3.48 5.78
C MET A 90 -4.18 3.19 4.30
N LEU A 91 -5.23 2.71 3.61
CA LEU A 91 -5.16 2.48 2.17
C LEU A 91 -5.03 3.80 1.41
N GLY A 92 -5.84 4.81 1.76
CA GLY A 92 -5.67 6.15 1.20
C GLY A 92 -4.27 6.72 1.42
N GLY A 93 -3.72 6.56 2.62
CA GLY A 93 -2.42 7.08 3.01
C GLY A 93 -1.26 6.51 2.20
N VAL A 94 -1.29 5.21 1.86
CA VAL A 94 -0.22 4.61 1.03
C VAL A 94 -0.31 5.04 -0.44
N PHE A 95 -1.50 5.24 -0.99
CA PHE A 95 -1.67 5.88 -2.30
C PHE A 95 -1.18 7.34 -2.26
N GLY A 96 -1.47 8.05 -1.17
CA GLY A 96 -0.98 9.42 -0.95
C GLY A 96 0.55 9.48 -0.85
N MET A 97 1.17 8.50 -0.20
CA MET A 97 2.62 8.35 -0.13
C MET A 97 3.23 8.18 -1.52
N ASP A 98 2.69 7.27 -2.35
CA ASP A 98 3.16 7.11 -3.73
C ASP A 98 2.99 8.40 -4.52
N GLY A 99 1.86 9.10 -4.37
CA GLY A 99 1.62 10.40 -5.02
C GLY A 99 2.67 11.43 -4.64
N LEU A 100 2.93 11.59 -3.34
CA LEU A 100 3.95 12.51 -2.84
C LEU A 100 5.34 12.12 -3.35
N TRP A 101 5.73 10.84 -3.25
CA TRP A 101 7.03 10.36 -3.73
C TRP A 101 7.24 10.66 -5.22
N HIS A 102 6.23 10.42 -6.05
CA HIS A 102 6.30 10.72 -7.48
C HIS A 102 6.41 12.21 -7.75
N LEU A 103 5.71 13.06 -7.00
CA LEU A 103 5.78 14.51 -7.18
C LEU A 103 7.09 15.13 -6.71
N THR A 104 7.56 14.73 -5.52
CA THR A 104 8.64 15.44 -4.82
C THR A 104 10.02 14.82 -5.00
N VAL A 105 10.10 13.50 -5.23
CA VAL A 105 11.37 12.78 -5.36
C VAL A 105 11.64 12.40 -6.82
N LEU A 106 10.66 11.83 -7.50
CA LEU A 106 10.83 11.39 -8.90
C LEU A 106 10.49 12.48 -9.93
N HIS A 107 9.83 13.56 -9.50
CA HIS A 107 9.36 14.66 -10.36
C HIS A 107 8.44 14.21 -11.52
N TYR A 108 7.71 13.12 -11.33
CA TYR A 108 6.70 12.59 -12.27
C TYR A 108 5.32 13.17 -11.96
N VAL A 109 5.04 14.35 -12.51
CA VAL A 109 3.83 15.14 -12.22
C VAL A 109 2.55 14.37 -12.48
N ASP A 110 2.35 13.85 -13.69
CA ASP A 110 1.10 13.20 -14.08
C ASP A 110 0.81 11.94 -13.23
N THR A 111 1.83 11.12 -13.03
CA THR A 111 1.73 9.90 -12.21
C THR A 111 1.46 10.25 -10.75
N GLY A 112 2.13 11.27 -10.22
CA GLY A 112 1.94 11.75 -8.86
C GLY A 112 0.53 12.28 -8.60
N ILE A 113 0.01 13.12 -9.51
CA ILE A 113 -1.37 13.61 -9.43
C ILE A 113 -2.36 12.44 -9.43
N ALA A 114 -2.17 11.46 -10.32
CA ALA A 114 -3.06 10.31 -10.39
C ALA A 114 -3.08 9.48 -9.10
N PHE A 115 -1.93 9.27 -8.44
CA PHE A 115 -1.87 8.61 -7.14
C PHE A 115 -2.52 9.44 -6.03
N CYS A 116 -2.35 10.76 -6.02
CA CYS A 116 -3.06 11.65 -5.08
C CYS A 116 -4.59 11.60 -5.29
N VAL A 117 -5.05 11.59 -6.53
CA VAL A 117 -6.47 11.41 -6.86
C VAL A 117 -6.95 10.04 -6.39
N ALA A 118 -6.20 8.97 -6.64
CA ALA A 118 -6.52 7.63 -6.17
C ALA A 118 -6.63 7.58 -4.63
N ALA A 119 -5.72 8.23 -3.91
CA ALA A 119 -5.76 8.33 -2.45
C ALA A 119 -7.10 8.92 -1.96
N VAL A 120 -7.53 10.02 -2.57
CA VAL A 120 -8.81 10.68 -2.23
C VAL A 120 -9.99 9.78 -2.61
N VAL A 121 -10.03 9.30 -3.85
CA VAL A 121 -11.15 8.49 -4.37
C VAL A 121 -11.33 7.20 -3.58
N VAL A 122 -10.25 6.46 -3.32
CA VAL A 122 -10.30 5.21 -2.54
C VAL A 122 -10.80 5.49 -1.12
N THR A 123 -10.29 6.53 -0.46
CA THR A 123 -10.71 6.86 0.91
C THR A 123 -12.20 7.24 0.97
N LEU A 124 -12.67 8.04 0.02
CA LEU A 124 -14.07 8.45 -0.07
C LEU A 124 -15.00 7.27 -0.40
N ALA A 125 -14.58 6.39 -1.31
CA ALA A 125 -15.35 5.21 -1.70
C ALA A 125 -15.49 4.20 -0.55
N LEU A 126 -14.47 4.07 0.29
CA LEU A 126 -14.47 3.12 1.41
C LEU A 126 -15.26 3.63 2.63
N GLY A 127 -15.42 4.94 2.81
CA GLY A 127 -16.18 5.50 3.93
C GLY A 127 -17.70 5.32 3.78
N ARG A 128 -18.37 4.79 4.82
CA ARG A 128 -19.83 4.51 4.80
C ARG A 128 -20.68 5.75 5.06
N THR A 129 -20.14 6.71 5.79
CA THR A 129 -20.81 7.97 6.13
C THR A 129 -19.90 9.15 5.79
N TRP A 130 -20.47 10.35 5.64
CA TRP A 130 -19.66 11.55 5.41
C TRP A 130 -18.62 11.80 6.51
N ARG A 131 -18.96 11.51 7.77
CA ARG A 131 -18.02 11.61 8.88
C ARG A 131 -16.85 10.63 8.71
N GLU A 132 -17.11 9.38 8.35
CA GLU A 132 -16.05 8.39 8.10
C GLU A 132 -15.18 8.79 6.92
N ARG A 133 -15.77 9.33 5.85
CA ARG A 133 -15.05 9.81 4.67
C ARG A 133 -14.08 10.94 5.01
N LEU A 134 -14.56 11.97 5.69
CA LEU A 134 -13.73 13.14 6.07
C LEU A 134 -12.64 12.76 7.07
N LEU A 135 -12.96 11.99 8.11
CA LEU A 135 -11.96 11.52 9.07
C LEU A 135 -10.97 10.55 8.42
N GLY A 136 -11.40 9.73 7.47
CA GLY A 136 -10.54 8.86 6.69
C GLY A 136 -9.55 9.64 5.85
N LEU A 137 -10.00 10.72 5.20
CA LEU A 137 -9.12 11.63 4.45
C LEU A 137 -8.09 12.30 5.35
N LEU A 138 -8.48 12.72 6.57
CA LEU A 138 -7.53 13.25 7.54
C LEU A 138 -6.49 12.21 7.94
N VAL A 139 -6.91 10.97 8.21
CA VAL A 139 -5.97 9.87 8.50
C VAL A 139 -5.02 9.63 7.32
N ALA A 140 -5.54 9.56 6.09
CA ALA A 140 -4.73 9.39 4.88
C ALA A 140 -3.74 10.54 4.70
N ALA A 141 -4.17 11.78 4.87
CA ALA A 141 -3.34 12.98 4.76
C ALA A 141 -2.23 13.02 5.82
N MET A 142 -2.46 12.49 7.02
CA MET A 142 -1.44 12.38 8.07
C MET A 142 -0.47 11.22 7.81
N LEU A 143 -0.97 10.07 7.34
CA LEU A 143 -0.14 8.88 7.11
C LEU A 143 0.71 8.99 5.85
N ALA A 144 0.26 9.68 4.81
CA ALA A 144 0.99 9.85 3.56
C ALA A 144 2.41 10.42 3.76
N PRO A 145 2.61 11.60 4.38
CA PRO A 145 3.95 12.14 4.60
C PRO A 145 4.78 11.30 5.59
N LEU A 146 4.16 10.66 6.58
CA LEU A 146 4.85 9.75 7.49
C LEU A 146 5.40 8.53 6.74
N ALA A 147 4.60 7.96 5.84
CA ALA A 147 5.00 6.84 5.02
C ALA A 147 6.06 7.23 3.98
N VAL A 148 6.01 8.46 3.43
CA VAL A 148 7.10 9.00 2.60
C VAL A 148 8.40 9.00 3.41
N THR A 149 8.39 9.57 4.62
CA THR A 149 9.59 9.62 5.47
C THR A 149 10.12 8.22 5.79
N ALA A 150 9.25 7.27 6.14
CA ALA A 150 9.65 5.90 6.39
C ALA A 150 10.26 5.24 5.14
N PHE A 151 9.64 5.43 3.98
CA PHE A 151 10.14 4.89 2.72
C PHE A 151 11.47 5.54 2.32
N SER A 152 11.63 6.86 2.49
CA SER A 152 12.91 7.56 2.26
C SER A 152 14.04 7.00 3.12
N ILE A 153 13.77 6.67 4.39
CA ILE A 153 14.76 6.07 5.29
C ILE A 153 15.14 4.67 4.81
N ILE A 154 14.14 3.86 4.43
CA ILE A 154 14.38 2.51 3.91
C ILE A 154 15.18 2.58 2.61
N ALA A 155 14.81 3.47 1.69
CA ALA A 155 15.53 3.70 0.44
C ALA A 155 16.98 4.11 0.71
N ALA A 156 17.22 5.05 1.63
CA ALA A 156 18.57 5.48 2.01
C ALA A 156 19.43 4.35 2.63
N ILE A 157 18.83 3.45 3.41
CA ILE A 157 19.55 2.33 4.04
C ILE A 157 19.82 1.20 3.04
N THR A 158 18.85 0.91 2.18
CA THR A 158 18.89 -0.25 1.28
C THR A 158 19.50 0.09 -0.08
N GLY A 159 19.54 1.36 -0.49
CA GLY A 159 19.95 1.76 -1.83
C GLY A 159 18.91 1.46 -2.90
N LEU A 160 17.63 1.33 -2.50
CA LEU A 160 16.48 1.34 -3.42
C LEU A 160 16.22 2.74 -3.99
#